data_AF-A0A966DRJ9-F1
#
_entry.id   AF-A0A966DRJ9-F1
#
_cell.length_a   1.000
_cell.length_b   1.000
_cell.length_c   1.000
_cell.angle_alpha   90.00
_cell.angle_beta   90.00
_cell.angle_gamma   90.00
#
_symmetry.space_group_name_H-M   'P 1'
#
loop_
_entity.id
_entity.type
_entity.pdbx_description
1 polymer ?
#
loop_
_entity_poly.entity_id
_entity_poly.type
_entity_poly.pdbx_seq_one_letter_code
_entity_poly.pdbx_strand_id
1 'polypeptide(L)'
;MKKISIFVLSVLFFTTATFAQKLAADQIFKENSEICFYFFIDENTNLDKISSIISIDKVEHDKALAYASKKEFEQFLSLEIPYYLQPSPSQLATGIVMNDNVDLDLLDEWDFYPTYEEYVELMFEFANLFPDLCEIIDFGTTTQGRQLLVAHINNDLTQQGEPQFLYTSTMHGDETAGFVMMLNLIDYLLSNYGAIDQVTELVNTLDIFINPNANPDGTYRGGNNTVQGATRYN
;
A
#
# COMPACT_ATOMS: atom_id res chain seq x y z
N MET A 1 -42.41 -36.03 9.70
CA MET A 1 -41.88 -35.32 10.89
C MET A 1 -40.35 -35.27 11.01
N LYS A 2 -39.54 -36.19 10.43
CA LYS A 2 -38.05 -36.12 10.51
C LYS A 2 -37.37 -35.08 9.59
N LYS A 3 -38.02 -34.59 8.52
CA LYS A 3 -37.45 -33.60 7.59
C LYS A 3 -37.47 -32.16 8.12
N ILE A 4 -38.38 -31.82 9.04
CA ILE A 4 -38.48 -30.47 9.63
C ILE A 4 -37.35 -30.23 10.62
N SER A 5 -36.98 -31.23 11.45
CA SER A 5 -35.89 -31.08 12.41
C SER A 5 -34.52 -30.88 11.76
N ILE A 6 -34.24 -31.51 10.61
CA ILE A 6 -32.97 -31.32 9.88
C ILE A 6 -32.89 -29.92 9.27
N PHE A 7 -33.99 -29.43 8.68
CA PHE A 7 -34.06 -28.08 8.10
C PHE A 7 -33.93 -26.98 9.17
N VAL A 8 -34.56 -27.17 10.34
CA VAL A 8 -34.44 -26.24 11.47
C VAL A 8 -33.01 -26.26 12.05
N LEU A 9 -32.36 -27.43 12.12
CA LEU A 9 -30.98 -27.53 12.61
C LEU A 9 -29.97 -26.88 11.66
N SER A 10 -30.16 -27.03 10.34
CA SER A 10 -29.31 -26.38 9.33
C SER A 10 -29.48 -24.87 9.30
N VAL A 11 -30.72 -24.36 9.48
CA VAL A 11 -30.99 -22.92 9.57
C VAL A 11 -30.38 -22.33 10.85
N LEU A 12 -30.49 -23.02 12.00
CA LEU A 12 -29.85 -22.57 13.24
C LEU A 12 -28.32 -22.50 13.11
N PHE A 13 -27.67 -23.53 12.55
CA PHE A 13 -26.21 -23.53 12.34
C PHE A 13 -25.73 -22.40 11.43
N PHE A 14 -26.47 -22.12 10.35
CA PHE A 14 -26.14 -21.02 9.44
C PHE A 14 -26.25 -19.65 10.13
N THR A 15 -27.30 -19.41 10.92
CA THR A 15 -27.49 -18.14 11.64
C THR A 15 -26.45 -17.90 12.73
N THR A 16 -25.95 -18.95 13.38
CA THR A 16 -24.89 -18.81 14.40
C THR A 16 -23.53 -18.49 13.78
N ALA A 17 -23.24 -19.04 12.59
CA ALA A 17 -21.98 -18.79 11.90
C ALA A 17 -21.87 -17.35 11.39
N THR A 18 -22.95 -16.80 10.82
CA THR A 18 -22.98 -15.40 10.37
C THR A 18 -22.89 -14.41 11.53
N PHE A 19 -23.54 -14.69 12.66
CA PHE A 19 -23.44 -13.87 13.86
C PHE A 19 -22.01 -13.85 14.44
N ALA A 20 -21.35 -15.01 14.49
CA ALA A 20 -19.97 -15.11 14.96
C ALA A 20 -18.99 -14.33 14.07
N GLN A 21 -19.13 -14.41 12.75
CA GLN A 21 -18.31 -13.64 11.81
C GLN A 21 -18.52 -12.13 11.95
N LYS A 22 -19.77 -11.69 12.18
CA LYS A 22 -20.05 -10.26 12.41
C LYS A 22 -19.41 -9.76 13.70
N LEU A 23 -19.52 -10.52 14.79
CA LEU A 23 -18.86 -10.17 16.05
C LEU A 23 -17.33 -10.13 15.91
N ALA A 24 -16.75 -11.05 15.14
CA ALA A 24 -15.33 -11.05 14.83
C ALA A 24 -14.91 -9.83 14.01
N ALA A 25 -15.69 -9.44 12.99
CA ALA A 25 -15.43 -8.23 12.22
C ALA A 25 -15.48 -6.97 13.11
N ASP A 26 -16.48 -6.86 13.98
CA ASP A 26 -16.59 -5.75 14.94
C ASP A 26 -15.40 -5.69 15.90
N GLN A 27 -14.81 -6.83 16.26
CA GLN A 27 -13.61 -6.89 17.08
C GLN A 27 -12.36 -6.45 16.30
N ILE A 28 -12.20 -6.87 15.03
CA ILE A 28 -11.08 -6.45 14.19
C ILE A 28 -11.09 -4.93 13.99
N PHE A 29 -12.26 -4.34 13.73
CA PHE A 29 -12.40 -2.89 13.55
C PHE A 29 -12.12 -2.04 14.81
N LYS A 30 -11.96 -2.64 15.99
CA LYS A 30 -11.50 -1.90 17.18
C LYS A 30 -10.02 -1.58 17.11
N GLU A 31 -9.26 -2.38 16.39
CA GLU A 31 -7.80 -2.32 16.32
C GLU A 31 -7.30 -1.92 14.92
N ASN A 32 -8.07 -2.26 13.87
CA ASN A 32 -7.73 -2.04 12.48
C ASN A 32 -8.76 -1.12 11.78
N SER A 33 -8.32 -0.31 10.81
CA SER A 33 -9.25 0.51 10.01
C SER A 33 -9.90 -0.28 8.87
N GLU A 34 -9.38 -1.48 8.58
CA GLU A 34 -9.83 -2.37 7.52
C GLU A 34 -9.97 -3.81 8.00
N ILE A 35 -10.67 -4.62 7.21
CA ILE A 35 -10.69 -6.08 7.33
C ILE A 35 -10.29 -6.71 6.00
N CYS A 36 -9.73 -7.91 6.08
CA CYS A 36 -9.42 -8.75 4.94
C CYS A 36 -10.34 -9.98 4.94
N PHE A 37 -10.92 -10.31 3.80
CA PHE A 37 -11.84 -11.45 3.67
C PHE A 37 -11.87 -11.97 2.24
N TYR A 38 -12.38 -13.18 2.06
CA TYR A 38 -12.74 -13.68 0.74
C TYR A 38 -14.24 -13.95 0.63
N PHE A 39 -14.74 -13.89 -0.60
CA PHE A 39 -16.08 -14.31 -0.98
C PHE A 39 -16.01 -15.14 -2.26
N PHE A 40 -16.97 -16.05 -2.44
CA PHE A 40 -17.03 -16.90 -3.64
C PHE A 40 -17.68 -16.13 -4.80
N ILE A 41 -17.19 -16.39 -6.00
CA ILE A 41 -17.65 -15.82 -7.26
C ILE A 41 -18.35 -16.93 -8.05
N ASP A 42 -19.54 -16.62 -8.54
CA ASP A 42 -20.30 -17.46 -9.47
C ASP A 42 -20.73 -16.66 -10.71
N GLU A 43 -21.46 -17.31 -11.61
CA GLU A 43 -21.97 -16.71 -12.85
C GLU A 43 -22.92 -15.51 -12.62
N ASN A 44 -23.48 -15.37 -11.42
CA ASN A 44 -24.39 -14.29 -11.05
C ASN A 44 -23.67 -13.16 -10.29
N THR A 45 -22.39 -13.35 -9.95
CA THR A 45 -21.61 -12.40 -9.17
C THR A 45 -21.21 -11.21 -10.03
N ASN A 46 -21.75 -10.04 -9.72
CA ASN A 46 -21.40 -8.81 -10.42
C ASN A 46 -20.18 -8.15 -9.76
N LEU A 47 -18.99 -8.52 -10.23
CA LEU A 47 -17.72 -7.99 -9.72
C LEU A 47 -17.60 -6.48 -9.89
N ASP A 48 -18.06 -5.90 -10.99
CA ASP A 48 -17.99 -4.45 -11.23
C ASP A 48 -18.79 -3.66 -10.17
N LYS A 49 -19.97 -4.19 -9.78
CA LYS A 49 -20.76 -3.61 -8.70
C LYS A 49 -20.04 -3.76 -7.36
N ILE A 50 -19.45 -4.93 -7.09
CA ILE A 50 -18.77 -5.20 -5.81
C ILE A 50 -17.50 -4.35 -5.68
N SER A 51 -16.70 -4.21 -6.75
CA SER A 51 -15.48 -3.39 -6.75
C SER A 51 -15.75 -1.89 -6.61
N SER A 52 -17.00 -1.45 -6.82
CA SER A 52 -17.43 -0.08 -6.50
C SER A 52 -17.75 0.14 -5.01
N ILE A 53 -17.80 -0.95 -4.23
CA ILE A 53 -18.16 -0.95 -2.80
C ILE A 53 -16.96 -1.30 -1.93
N ILE A 54 -16.14 -2.28 -2.34
CA ILE A 54 -14.96 -2.76 -1.60
C ILE A 54 -13.73 -2.79 -2.51
N SER A 55 -12.54 -2.88 -1.92
CA SER A 55 -11.31 -3.06 -2.68
C SER A 55 -11.05 -4.53 -2.95
N ILE A 56 -11.17 -4.95 -4.21
CA ILE A 56 -10.82 -6.31 -4.64
C ILE A 56 -9.31 -6.33 -4.94
N ASP A 57 -8.60 -7.26 -4.30
CA ASP A 57 -7.16 -7.44 -4.46
C ASP A 57 -6.88 -8.56 -5.49
N LYS A 58 -7.19 -9.81 -5.12
CA LYS A 58 -6.88 -10.97 -5.96
C LYS A 58 -8.13 -11.77 -6.29
N VAL A 59 -8.35 -12.01 -7.59
CA VAL A 59 -9.36 -12.95 -8.07
C VAL A 59 -8.70 -14.28 -8.44
N GLU A 60 -9.11 -15.35 -7.78
CA GLU A 60 -8.80 -16.73 -8.13
C GLU A 60 -10.10 -17.39 -8.65
N HIS A 61 -9.99 -18.39 -9.54
CA HIS A 61 -11.09 -19.00 -10.31
C HIS A 61 -12.53 -18.86 -9.74
N ASP A 62 -12.74 -19.23 -8.47
CA ASP A 62 -14.04 -19.23 -7.79
C ASP A 62 -14.14 -18.29 -6.57
N LYS A 63 -13.13 -17.47 -6.26
CA LYS A 63 -13.12 -16.58 -5.10
C LYS A 63 -12.35 -15.27 -5.32
N ALA A 64 -12.79 -14.20 -4.67
CA ALA A 64 -12.07 -12.93 -4.59
C ALA A 64 -11.58 -12.69 -3.17
N LEU A 65 -10.31 -12.28 -3.04
CA LEU A 65 -9.76 -11.62 -1.86
C LEU A 65 -10.09 -10.13 -1.93
N ALA A 66 -10.57 -9.58 -0.82
CA ALA A 66 -10.92 -8.17 -0.74
C ALA A 66 -10.61 -7.57 0.64
N TYR A 67 -10.48 -6.25 0.61
CA TYR A 67 -10.34 -5.38 1.77
C TYR A 67 -11.51 -4.42 1.81
N ALA A 68 -11.93 -4.07 3.03
CA ALA A 68 -12.94 -3.05 3.23
C ALA A 68 -12.71 -2.32 4.54
N SER A 69 -12.84 -1.00 4.51
CA SER A 69 -13.12 -0.21 5.71
C SER A 69 -14.46 -0.62 6.32
N LYS A 70 -14.72 -0.18 7.54
CA LYS A 70 -15.98 -0.48 8.23
C LYS A 70 -17.22 -0.11 7.40
N LYS A 71 -17.21 1.07 6.78
CA LYS A 71 -18.33 1.58 5.98
C LYS A 71 -18.55 0.75 4.71
N GLU A 72 -17.47 0.45 3.99
CA GLU A 72 -17.50 -0.37 2.78
C GLU A 72 -17.98 -1.79 3.10
N PHE A 73 -17.53 -2.33 4.23
CA PHE A 73 -17.95 -3.66 4.65
C PHE A 73 -19.43 -3.70 5.03
N GLU A 74 -19.95 -2.70 5.74
CA GLU A 74 -21.39 -2.58 6.02
C GLU A 74 -22.22 -2.52 4.73
N GLN A 75 -21.72 -1.85 3.69
CA GLN A 75 -22.35 -1.85 2.36
C GLN A 75 -22.26 -3.22 1.68
N PHE A 76 -21.11 -3.89 1.75
CA PHE A 76 -20.95 -5.25 1.23
C PHE A 76 -21.91 -6.24 1.88
N LEU A 77 -22.13 -6.16 3.20
CA LEU A 77 -23.08 -7.01 3.91
C LEU A 77 -24.52 -6.87 3.38
N SER A 78 -24.90 -5.71 2.84
CA SER A 78 -26.22 -5.49 2.25
C SER A 78 -26.44 -6.24 0.92
N LEU A 79 -25.38 -6.77 0.32
CA LEU A 79 -25.44 -7.61 -0.87
C LEU A 79 -25.81 -9.06 -0.55
N GLU A 80 -25.83 -9.43 0.74
CA GLU A 80 -26.14 -10.80 1.21
C GLU A 80 -25.20 -11.88 0.63
N ILE A 81 -23.97 -11.49 0.27
CA ILE A 81 -22.94 -12.40 -0.24
C ILE A 81 -22.21 -13.06 0.94
N PRO A 82 -22.11 -14.40 0.99
CA PRO A 82 -21.31 -15.10 1.99
C PRO A 82 -19.83 -14.71 1.92
N TYR A 83 -19.22 -14.49 3.07
CA TYR A 83 -17.82 -14.10 3.20
C TYR A 83 -17.12 -14.89 4.31
N TYR A 84 -15.80 -14.78 4.32
CA TYR A 84 -14.92 -15.46 5.25
C TYR A 84 -13.73 -14.56 5.60
N LEU A 85 -13.67 -14.14 6.86
CA LEU A 85 -12.57 -13.31 7.38
C LEU A 85 -11.25 -14.08 7.39
N GLN A 86 -10.14 -13.39 7.15
CA GLN A 86 -8.79 -13.92 7.30
C GLN A 86 -7.80 -12.80 7.67
N PRO A 87 -6.61 -13.13 8.24
CA PRO A 87 -5.51 -12.18 8.36
C PRO A 87 -5.07 -11.66 6.98
N SER A 88 -4.62 -10.40 6.91
CA SER A 88 -4.05 -9.87 5.67
C SER A 88 -2.70 -10.52 5.35
N PRO A 89 -2.27 -10.57 4.08
CA PRO A 89 -0.93 -11.00 3.68
C PRO A 89 0.17 -10.25 4.45
N SER A 90 0.02 -8.94 4.65
CA SER A 90 0.97 -8.12 5.41
C SER A 90 1.09 -8.51 6.88
N GLN A 91 0.01 -8.97 7.51
CA GLN A 91 0.04 -9.52 8.88
C GLN A 91 0.74 -10.89 8.94
N LEU A 92 0.70 -11.65 7.85
CA LEU A 92 1.33 -12.97 7.76
C LEU A 92 2.76 -12.92 7.21
N ALA A 93 3.21 -11.75 6.72
CA ALA A 93 4.54 -11.58 6.15
C ALA A 93 5.63 -11.84 7.21
N THR A 94 6.66 -12.58 6.81
CA THR A 94 7.79 -12.96 7.66
C THR A 94 9.10 -12.72 6.92
N GLY A 95 10.20 -12.49 7.65
CA GLY A 95 11.51 -12.28 7.04
C GLY A 95 11.66 -10.93 6.35
N ILE A 96 10.85 -9.94 6.73
CA ILE A 96 11.01 -8.56 6.28
C ILE A 96 12.32 -8.01 6.87
N VAL A 97 13.20 -7.55 5.99
CA VAL A 97 14.44 -6.87 6.37
C VAL A 97 14.14 -5.38 6.48
N MET A 98 14.32 -4.83 7.69
CA MET A 98 14.22 -3.40 7.96
C MET A 98 15.63 -2.83 8.11
N ASN A 99 15.85 -1.59 7.69
CA ASN A 99 17.08 -0.83 7.94
C ASN A 99 16.74 0.55 8.51
N ASP A 100 17.45 0.97 9.56
CA ASP A 100 17.28 2.24 10.26
C ASP A 100 18.52 3.15 10.15
N ASN A 101 19.47 2.79 9.29
CA ASN A 101 20.68 3.55 9.03
C ASN A 101 21.27 3.13 7.67
N VAL A 102 20.86 3.80 6.60
CA VAL A 102 21.34 3.54 5.24
C VAL A 102 22.43 4.53 4.88
N ASP A 103 23.55 4.01 4.40
CA ASP A 103 24.63 4.81 3.81
C ASP A 103 24.55 4.67 2.29
N LEU A 104 24.09 5.72 1.61
CA LEU A 104 23.91 5.72 0.15
C LEU A 104 25.23 5.52 -0.61
N ASP A 105 26.37 5.94 -0.06
CA ASP A 105 27.69 5.76 -0.71
C ASP A 105 28.17 4.31 -0.66
N LEU A 106 27.66 3.52 0.30
CA LEU A 106 28.02 2.12 0.52
C LEU A 106 26.90 1.15 0.14
N LEU A 107 25.84 1.65 -0.48
CA LEU A 107 24.66 0.86 -0.81
C LEU A 107 24.88 0.02 -2.07
N ASP A 108 24.99 -1.29 -1.88
CA ASP A 108 25.13 -2.24 -3.00
C ASP A 108 23.77 -2.66 -3.57
N GLU A 109 22.78 -2.90 -2.71
CA GLU A 109 21.47 -3.43 -3.09
C GLU A 109 20.31 -2.81 -2.27
N TRP A 110 19.18 -2.58 -2.93
CA TRP A 110 17.93 -2.14 -2.32
C TRP A 110 17.06 -3.36 -1.92
N ASP A 111 17.55 -4.17 -0.98
CA ASP A 111 16.92 -5.43 -0.52
C ASP A 111 16.24 -5.34 0.86
N PHE A 112 16.01 -4.13 1.35
CA PHE A 112 15.42 -3.82 2.65
C PHE A 112 14.32 -2.76 2.54
N TYR A 113 13.55 -2.60 3.61
CA TYR A 113 12.65 -1.48 3.81
C TYR A 113 13.24 -0.52 4.85
N PRO A 114 13.31 0.79 4.58
CA PRO A 114 13.71 1.73 5.61
C PRO A 114 12.66 1.79 6.74
N THR A 115 13.07 2.15 7.95
CA THR A 115 12.12 2.67 8.95
C THR A 115 11.51 3.98 8.45
N TYR A 116 10.43 4.44 9.08
CA TYR A 116 9.80 5.69 8.64
C TYR A 116 10.73 6.89 8.79
N GLU A 117 11.47 6.98 9.90
CA GLU A 117 12.47 8.03 10.10
C GLU A 117 13.58 7.94 9.06
N GLU A 118 14.13 6.74 8.83
CA GLU A 118 15.16 6.51 7.82
C GLU A 118 14.68 6.87 6.41
N TYR A 119 13.42 6.56 6.07
CA TYR A 119 12.84 6.97 4.79
C TYR A 119 12.85 8.49 4.62
N VAL A 120 12.45 9.23 5.65
CA VAL A 120 12.46 10.69 5.62
C VAL A 120 13.88 11.21 5.46
N GLU A 121 14.83 10.65 6.22
CA GLU A 121 16.25 11.01 6.15
C GLU A 121 16.82 10.75 4.75
N LEU A 122 16.60 9.57 4.18
CA LEU A 122 16.99 9.21 2.82
C LEU A 122 16.48 10.19 1.77
N MET A 123 15.20 10.57 1.85
CA MET A 123 14.64 11.53 0.91
C MET A 123 15.42 12.85 0.95
N PHE A 124 15.64 13.43 2.13
CA PHE A 124 16.39 14.68 2.24
C PHE A 124 17.88 14.50 1.91
N GLU A 125 18.46 13.33 2.15
CA GLU A 125 19.84 13.03 1.81
C GLU A 125 20.07 13.01 0.30
N PHE A 126 19.12 12.54 -0.51
CA PHE A 126 19.20 12.66 -1.97
C PHE A 126 19.37 14.12 -2.42
N ALA A 127 18.60 15.05 -1.85
CA ALA A 127 18.74 16.48 -2.16
C ALA A 127 20.05 17.08 -1.60
N ASN A 128 20.55 16.58 -0.47
CA ASN A 128 21.83 17.04 0.09
C ASN A 128 23.02 16.61 -0.77
N LEU A 129 23.02 15.38 -1.27
CA LEU A 129 24.11 14.82 -2.09
C LEU A 129 24.07 15.35 -3.53
N PHE A 130 22.87 15.61 -4.06
CA PHE A 130 22.67 16.05 -5.44
C PHE A 130 21.89 17.38 -5.54
N PRO A 131 22.36 18.48 -4.92
CA PRO A 131 21.60 19.72 -4.78
C PRO A 131 21.33 20.46 -6.10
N ASP A 132 22.14 20.20 -7.13
CA ASP A 132 21.95 20.77 -8.47
C ASP A 132 20.93 19.97 -9.31
N LEU A 133 20.59 18.74 -8.89
CA LEU A 133 19.74 17.82 -9.64
C LEU A 133 18.44 17.46 -8.93
N CYS A 134 18.41 17.54 -7.59
CA CYS A 134 17.32 17.03 -6.77
C CYS A 134 16.91 18.03 -5.69
N GLU A 135 15.60 18.24 -5.57
CA GLU A 135 15.00 18.87 -4.40
C GLU A 135 13.88 17.99 -3.83
N ILE A 136 13.63 18.09 -2.53
CA ILE A 136 12.51 17.41 -1.89
C ILE A 136 11.37 18.39 -1.65
N ILE A 137 10.21 18.02 -2.18
CA ILE A 137 8.95 18.72 -1.96
C ILE A 137 8.16 17.95 -0.89
N ASP A 138 7.98 18.58 0.27
CA ASP A 138 6.97 18.19 1.25
C ASP A 138 5.64 18.84 0.89
N PHE A 139 4.67 18.02 0.47
CA PHE A 139 3.34 18.51 0.05
C PHE A 139 2.26 18.34 1.11
N GLY A 140 2.64 17.97 2.34
CA GLY A 140 1.75 17.93 3.47
C GLY A 140 1.99 16.76 4.41
N THR A 141 1.06 16.59 5.33
CA THR A 141 1.16 15.59 6.38
C THR A 141 -0.10 14.73 6.43
N THR A 142 0.06 13.45 6.67
CA THR A 142 -1.04 12.50 6.87
C THR A 142 -1.79 12.76 8.17
N THR A 143 -2.90 12.05 8.35
CA THR A 143 -3.71 12.10 9.57
C THR A 143 -2.96 11.69 10.84
N GLN A 144 -1.96 10.81 10.73
CA GLN A 144 -1.13 10.40 11.87
C GLN A 144 0.17 11.21 12.00
N GLY A 145 0.34 12.28 11.21
CA GLY A 145 1.48 13.18 11.36
C GLY A 145 2.71 12.83 10.52
N ARG A 146 2.60 11.92 9.53
CA ARG A 146 3.71 11.53 8.65
C ARG A 146 3.79 12.43 7.42
N GLN A 147 4.99 12.79 6.99
CA GLN A 147 5.24 13.65 5.84
C GLN A 147 4.92 12.92 4.54
N LEU A 148 4.46 13.70 3.56
CA LEU A 148 4.25 13.26 2.20
C LEU A 148 5.30 13.94 1.31
N LEU A 149 6.25 13.14 0.83
CA LEU A 149 7.47 13.62 0.19
C LEU A 149 7.53 13.23 -1.30
N VAL A 150 8.04 14.14 -2.12
CA VAL A 150 8.35 13.90 -3.53
C VAL A 150 9.78 14.36 -3.81
N ALA A 151 10.57 13.54 -4.47
CA ALA A 151 11.82 13.97 -5.09
C ALA A 151 11.51 14.58 -6.45
N HIS A 152 11.90 15.83 -6.67
CA HIS A 152 11.86 16.50 -7.96
C HIS A 152 13.28 16.47 -8.53
N ILE A 153 13.45 15.84 -9.70
CA ILE A 153 14.72 15.60 -10.37
C ILE A 153 14.71 16.23 -11.76
N ASN A 154 15.67 17.13 -12.02
CA ASN A 154 15.89 17.79 -13.31
C ASN A 154 17.36 18.28 -13.38
N ASN A 155 17.93 18.49 -14.58
CA ASN A 155 19.25 19.11 -14.73
C ASN A 155 19.29 20.64 -14.48
N ASP A 156 18.13 21.31 -14.49
CA ASP A 156 17.89 22.68 -14.08
C ASP A 156 16.53 22.76 -13.36
N LEU A 157 16.55 22.69 -12.02
CA LEU A 157 15.36 22.77 -11.15
C LEU A 157 14.56 24.08 -11.29
N THR A 158 15.08 25.08 -12.00
CA THR A 158 14.37 26.35 -12.27
C THR A 158 13.70 26.40 -13.64
N GLN A 159 14.01 25.44 -14.52
CA GLN A 159 13.52 25.41 -15.87
C GLN A 159 12.01 25.15 -15.92
N GLN A 160 11.36 25.70 -16.95
CA GLN A 160 9.93 25.52 -17.21
C GLN A 160 9.71 25.08 -18.64
N GLY A 161 8.71 24.23 -18.84
CA GLY A 161 8.25 23.83 -20.18
C GLY A 161 8.71 22.45 -20.63
N GLU A 162 9.42 21.70 -19.78
CA GLU A 162 9.67 20.29 -20.00
C GLU A 162 8.44 19.44 -19.67
N PRO A 163 8.25 18.26 -20.32
CA PRO A 163 7.22 17.31 -19.93
C PRO A 163 7.42 16.83 -18.49
N GLN A 164 6.33 16.86 -17.70
CA GLN A 164 6.36 16.49 -16.29
C GLN A 164 5.79 15.08 -16.09
N PHE A 165 6.49 14.25 -15.32
CA PHE A 165 6.07 12.88 -15.02
C PHE A 165 6.11 12.64 -13.52
N LEU A 166 4.97 12.24 -12.95
CA LEU A 166 4.87 11.78 -11.57
C LEU A 166 4.85 10.26 -11.53
N TYR A 167 5.88 9.69 -10.91
CA TYR A 167 5.94 8.31 -10.47
C TYR A 167 5.55 8.26 -9.00
N THR A 168 4.40 7.67 -8.69
CA THR A 168 3.93 7.48 -7.31
C THR A 168 3.66 6.02 -7.06
N SER A 169 3.92 5.57 -5.83
CA SER A 169 3.67 4.19 -5.43
C SER A 169 3.08 4.12 -4.03
N THR A 170 2.65 2.92 -3.63
CA THR A 170 2.23 2.63 -2.25
C THR A 170 1.08 3.54 -1.80
N MET A 171 0.12 3.82 -2.69
CA MET A 171 -1.13 4.49 -2.33
C MET A 171 -2.01 3.57 -1.47
N HIS A 172 -1.94 2.28 -1.78
CA HIS A 172 -2.29 1.21 -0.86
C HIS A 172 -1.06 0.95 0.00
N GLY A 173 -1.17 1.20 1.30
CA GLY A 173 -0.02 1.14 2.22
C GLY A 173 0.58 -0.27 2.35
N ASP A 174 -0.17 -1.31 2.02
CA ASP A 174 0.24 -2.71 2.04
C ASP A 174 0.90 -3.20 0.73
N GLU A 175 0.97 -2.37 -0.31
CA GLU A 175 1.64 -2.67 -1.58
C GLU A 175 3.08 -2.15 -1.59
N THR A 176 3.88 -2.57 -0.60
CA THR A 176 5.16 -1.93 -0.25
C THR A 176 6.31 -2.18 -1.23
N ALA A 177 6.21 -3.12 -2.17
CA ALA A 177 7.28 -3.38 -3.14
C ALA A 177 7.60 -2.13 -3.99
N GLY A 178 6.58 -1.36 -4.36
CA GLY A 178 6.75 -0.12 -5.12
C GLY A 178 7.56 0.92 -4.36
N PHE A 179 7.44 0.95 -3.02
CA PHE A 179 8.13 1.90 -2.17
C PHE A 179 9.66 1.83 -2.35
N VAL A 180 10.22 0.64 -2.19
CA VAL A 180 11.67 0.41 -2.33
C VAL A 180 12.11 0.57 -3.79
N MET A 181 11.29 0.16 -4.75
CA MET A 181 11.58 0.37 -6.18
C MET A 181 11.70 1.85 -6.54
N MET A 182 10.88 2.72 -5.94
CA MET A 182 10.94 4.16 -6.18
C MET A 182 12.14 4.82 -5.51
N LEU A 183 12.54 4.38 -4.31
CA LEU A 183 13.78 4.83 -3.68
C LEU A 183 15.01 4.46 -4.53
N ASN A 184 15.04 3.21 -5.01
CA ASN A 184 16.08 2.75 -5.94
C ASN A 184 16.07 3.54 -7.25
N LEU A 185 14.89 3.88 -7.79
CA LEU A 185 14.81 4.70 -9.00
C LEU A 185 15.40 6.11 -8.79
N ILE A 186 15.14 6.75 -7.64
CA ILE A 186 15.73 8.05 -7.30
C ILE A 186 17.26 7.93 -7.26
N ASP A 187 17.78 7.00 -6.47
CA ASP A 187 19.22 6.74 -6.35
C ASP A 187 19.85 6.44 -7.73
N TYR A 188 19.24 5.55 -8.51
CA TYR A 188 19.72 5.18 -9.84
C TYR A 188 19.81 6.38 -10.78
N LEU A 189 18.80 7.26 -10.81
CA LEU A 189 18.80 8.44 -11.68
C LEU A 189 19.88 9.43 -11.27
N LEU A 190 20.04 9.68 -9.97
CA LEU A 190 21.00 10.66 -9.45
C LEU A 190 22.44 10.15 -9.57
N SER A 191 22.71 8.94 -9.09
CA SER A 191 24.04 8.33 -9.06
C SER A 191 24.61 8.01 -10.45
N ASN A 192 23.75 7.91 -11.48
CA ASN A 192 24.18 7.62 -12.86
C ASN A 192 24.07 8.81 -13.83
N TYR A 193 23.64 9.99 -13.36
CA TYR A 193 23.62 11.19 -14.19
C TYR A 193 25.04 11.58 -14.64
N GLY A 194 25.21 11.82 -15.94
CA GLY A 194 26.51 12.08 -16.57
C GLY A 194 27.38 10.85 -16.82
N ALA A 195 27.03 9.68 -16.27
CA ALA A 195 27.74 8.42 -16.48
C ALA A 195 27.02 7.49 -17.47
N ILE A 196 25.69 7.45 -17.43
CA ILE A 196 24.85 6.67 -18.35
C ILE A 196 24.09 7.62 -19.26
N ASP A 197 24.32 7.51 -20.57
CA ASP A 197 23.71 8.40 -21.59
C ASP A 197 22.18 8.43 -21.51
N GLN A 198 21.54 7.27 -21.29
CA GLN A 198 20.08 7.18 -21.20
C GLN A 198 19.52 7.89 -19.96
N VAL A 199 20.18 7.77 -18.81
CA VAL A 199 19.79 8.46 -17.57
C VAL A 199 19.97 9.97 -17.74
N THR A 200 21.11 10.37 -18.31
CA THR A 200 21.43 11.77 -18.57
C THR A 200 20.41 12.42 -19.50
N GLU A 201 20.00 11.72 -20.57
CA GLU A 201 18.96 12.22 -21.48
C GLU A 201 17.60 12.37 -20.78
N LEU A 202 17.20 11.41 -19.93
CA LEU A 202 15.96 11.51 -19.18
C LEU A 202 15.95 12.74 -18.25
N VAL A 203 17.00 12.93 -17.46
CA VAL A 203 17.11 14.05 -16.51
C VAL A 203 17.25 15.40 -17.23
N ASN A 204 17.79 15.42 -18.45
CA ASN A 204 17.94 16.63 -19.25
C ASN A 204 16.68 17.07 -20.02
N THR A 205 15.65 16.23 -20.09
CA THR A 205 14.51 16.45 -20.98
C THR A 205 13.15 16.32 -20.30
N LEU A 206 13.11 15.93 -19.02
CA LEU A 206 11.90 15.67 -18.26
C LEU A 206 12.00 16.30 -16.86
N ASP A 207 10.90 16.86 -16.38
CA ASP A 207 10.70 17.08 -14.94
C ASP A 207 10.21 15.77 -14.31
N ILE A 208 11.08 15.11 -13.55
CA ILE A 208 10.79 13.81 -12.95
C ILE A 208 10.41 14.02 -11.49
N PHE A 209 9.18 13.65 -11.14
CA PHE A 209 8.69 13.66 -9.76
C PHE A 209 8.52 12.22 -9.28
N ILE A 210 9.12 11.87 -8.14
CA ILE A 210 9.04 10.52 -7.58
C ILE A 210 8.52 10.62 -6.14
N ASN A 211 7.37 10.01 -5.89
CA ASN A 211 6.77 9.84 -4.57
C ASN A 211 6.83 8.35 -4.18
N PRO A 212 7.84 7.94 -3.38
CA PRO A 212 8.00 6.54 -3.03
C PRO A 212 6.86 6.00 -2.18
N ASN A 213 6.41 6.77 -1.20
CA ASN A 213 5.35 6.34 -0.28
C ASN A 213 4.21 7.37 -0.24
N ALA A 214 3.12 7.08 -0.96
CA ALA A 214 1.92 7.93 -0.97
C ALA A 214 1.04 7.73 0.28
N ASN A 215 1.19 6.60 0.97
CA ASN A 215 0.42 6.25 2.15
C ASN A 215 1.32 5.72 3.28
N PRO A 216 2.10 6.60 3.93
CA PRO A 216 2.97 6.18 5.03
C PRO A 216 2.17 5.79 6.28
N ASP A 217 0.90 6.21 6.41
CA ASP A 217 0.01 5.80 7.51
C ASP A 217 -0.38 4.33 7.45
N GLY A 218 -0.73 3.86 6.25
CA GLY A 218 -0.98 2.44 5.99
C GLY A 218 0.31 1.62 6.01
N THR A 219 1.39 2.13 5.40
CA THR A 219 2.68 1.43 5.33
C THR A 219 3.26 1.13 6.70
N TYR A 220 3.28 2.12 7.59
CA TYR A 220 3.83 2.00 8.95
C TYR A 220 2.74 1.83 10.00
N ARG A 221 1.67 1.10 9.65
CA ARG A 221 0.54 0.85 10.57
C ARG A 221 0.98 0.12 11.84
N GLY A 222 1.92 -0.81 11.72
CA GLY A 222 2.50 -1.54 12.86
C GLY A 222 3.44 -0.70 13.74
N GLY A 223 3.72 0.55 13.34
CA GLY A 223 4.69 1.45 13.96
C GLY A 223 5.81 1.82 12.99
N ASN A 224 6.54 2.89 13.31
CA ASN A 224 7.56 3.47 12.42
C ASN A 224 8.76 2.55 12.14
N ASN A 225 8.97 1.52 12.96
CA ASN A 225 10.11 0.60 12.83
C ASN A 225 9.82 -0.63 11.96
N THR A 226 8.64 -0.75 11.36
CA THR A 226 8.30 -1.93 10.55
C THR A 226 7.21 -1.64 9.53
N VAL A 227 7.33 -2.27 8.36
CA VAL A 227 6.23 -2.37 7.38
C VAL A 227 5.39 -3.65 7.57
N GLN A 228 5.71 -4.50 8.55
CA GLN A 228 4.91 -5.66 8.87
C GLN A 228 3.52 -5.23 9.38
N GLY A 229 2.47 -5.89 8.88
CA GLY A 229 1.11 -5.51 9.21
C GLY A 229 0.66 -4.19 8.58
N ALA A 230 1.35 -3.72 7.53
CA ALA A 230 0.87 -2.62 6.71
C ALA A 230 -0.58 -2.85 6.26
N THR A 231 -1.33 -1.75 6.17
CA THR A 231 -2.74 -1.73 5.76
C THR A 231 -2.93 -0.98 4.47
N ARG A 232 -3.93 -1.40 3.68
CA ARG A 232 -4.29 -0.76 2.41
C ARG A 232 -4.79 0.66 2.64
N TYR A 233 -5.65 0.84 3.64
CA TYR A 233 -6.25 2.12 4.03
C TYR A 233 -5.47 2.81 5.15
N ASN A 234 -5.80 4.08 5.39
CA ASN A 234 -5.26 4.92 6.46
C ASN A 234 -5.95 4.69 7.81
#